data_AF-A0A6N3DEG2-F1
#
_entry.id   AF-A0A6N3DEG2-F1
#
_cell.length_a   1.000
_cell.length_b   1.000
_cell.length_c   1.000
_cell.angle_alpha   90.00
_cell.angle_beta   90.00
_cell.angle_gamma   90.00
#
_symmetry.space_group_name_H-M   'P 1'
#
loop_
_entity.id
_entity.type
_entity.pdbx_description
1 polymer ?
#
loop_
_entity_poly.entity_id
_entity_poly.type
_entity_poly.pdbx_seq_one_letter_code
_entity_poly.pdbx_strand_id
1 'polypeptide(L)'
;MIKNILYETLNNIRMFLLFFKRCPEVGFYKAYREYIYSKVMGLPNFELKYIYEVLISNIQSKLLFIFSTIFWGAILTSMIGVGVSLSFEILKPNFSEDIFISYNEYMRIIGLSSFVISVLGFIIITFFRVSCLESLAFYIILILFVIGVIYWANRDHTILMDLYFIVLCALSTTLMLSSIFNCIKKCAIIKKIIIEGLLAQNRKRYTVRLPKKYRVLKL
;
A
#
# COMPACT_ATOMS: atom_id res chain seq x y z
N MET A 1 -25.62 -26.40 1.32
CA MET A 1 -24.18 -26.02 1.40
C MET A 1 -23.85 -24.84 0.47
N ILE A 2 -24.13 -24.92 -0.84
CA ILE A 2 -23.86 -23.83 -1.82
C ILE A 2 -24.60 -22.52 -1.50
N LYS A 3 -25.88 -22.58 -1.09
CA LYS A 3 -26.66 -21.38 -0.68
C LYS A 3 -26.05 -20.62 0.51
N ASN A 4 -25.38 -21.32 1.41
CA ASN A 4 -24.80 -20.71 2.61
C ASN A 4 -23.50 -19.96 2.26
N ILE A 5 -22.67 -20.56 1.40
CA ILE A 5 -21.44 -19.95 0.89
C ILE A 5 -21.77 -18.70 0.06
N LEU A 6 -22.79 -18.77 -0.80
CA LEU A 6 -23.22 -17.62 -1.62
C LEU A 6 -23.74 -16.46 -0.77
N TYR A 7 -24.48 -16.76 0.31
CA TYR A 7 -24.97 -15.74 1.24
C TYR A 7 -23.83 -15.09 2.01
N GLU A 8 -22.85 -15.87 2.45
CA GLU A 8 -21.68 -15.40 3.18
C GLU A 8 -20.77 -14.53 2.30
N THR A 9 -20.57 -14.90 1.03
CA THR A 9 -19.82 -14.09 0.06
C THR A 9 -20.54 -12.78 -0.27
N LEU A 10 -21.86 -12.82 -0.52
CA LEU A 10 -22.66 -11.60 -0.74
C LEU A 10 -22.62 -10.66 0.47
N ASN A 11 -22.69 -11.20 1.69
CA ASN A 11 -22.62 -10.39 2.89
C ASN A 11 -21.23 -9.76 3.09
N ASN A 12 -20.16 -10.50 2.80
CA ASN A 12 -18.80 -9.95 2.81
C ASN A 12 -18.62 -8.82 1.78
N ILE A 13 -19.15 -8.99 0.56
CA ILE A 13 -19.13 -7.96 -0.48
C ILE A 13 -19.90 -6.72 -0.01
N ARG A 14 -21.10 -6.91 0.56
CA ARG A 14 -21.91 -5.80 1.09
C ARG A 14 -21.17 -5.04 2.19
N MET A 15 -20.54 -5.74 3.13
CA MET A 15 -19.77 -5.11 4.21
C MET A 15 -18.54 -4.36 3.68
N PHE A 16 -17.91 -4.86 2.63
CA PHE A 16 -16.81 -4.20 1.94
C PHE A 16 -17.28 -2.92 1.20
N LEU A 17 -18.42 -2.97 0.52
CA LEU A 17 -19.02 -1.80 -0.13
C LEU A 17 -19.43 -0.72 0.89
N LEU A 18 -19.97 -1.12 2.03
CA LEU A 18 -20.28 -0.21 3.14
C LEU A 18 -19.02 0.44 3.71
N PHE A 19 -17.92 -0.31 3.82
CA PHE A 19 -16.62 0.24 4.19
C PHE A 19 -16.15 1.30 3.19
N PHE A 20 -16.19 1.01 1.88
CA PHE A 20 -15.81 1.97 0.84
C PHE A 20 -16.65 3.24 0.84
N LYS A 21 -17.96 3.12 1.06
CA LYS A 21 -18.86 4.27 1.17
C LYS A 21 -18.55 5.15 2.38
N ARG A 22 -18.11 4.54 3.48
CA ARG A 22 -17.86 5.23 4.76
C ARG A 22 -16.46 5.85 4.85
N CYS A 23 -15.52 5.39 4.02
CA CYS A 23 -14.17 5.96 3.90
C CYS A 23 -14.12 7.49 3.69
N PRO A 24 -14.87 8.08 2.73
CA PRO A 24 -14.85 9.54 2.51
C PRO A 24 -15.44 10.34 3.67
N GLU A 25 -16.47 9.82 4.35
CA GLU A 25 -17.19 10.53 5.43
C GLU A 25 -16.36 10.59 6.73
N VAL A 26 -15.76 9.47 7.12
CA VAL A 26 -15.17 9.31 8.47
C VAL A 26 -13.65 9.15 8.44
N GLY A 27 -13.07 8.99 7.24
CA GLY A 27 -11.66 8.72 7.01
C GLY A 27 -11.33 7.22 7.03
N PHE A 28 -10.36 6.83 6.18
CA PHE A 28 -9.97 5.44 5.94
C PHE A 28 -9.72 4.63 7.23
N TYR A 29 -8.87 5.13 8.13
CA TYR A 29 -8.50 4.37 9.34
C TYR A 29 -9.67 4.17 10.32
N LYS A 30 -10.59 5.13 10.39
CA LYS A 30 -11.76 5.02 11.27
C LYS A 30 -12.80 4.07 10.69
N ALA A 31 -13.08 4.18 9.40
CA ALA A 31 -13.92 3.22 8.68
C ALA A 31 -13.33 1.79 8.76
N TYR A 32 -12.01 1.65 8.64
CA TYR A 32 -11.32 0.36 8.75
C TYR A 32 -11.43 -0.23 10.15
N ARG A 33 -11.29 0.61 11.19
CA ARG A 33 -11.48 0.19 12.59
C ARG A 33 -12.88 -0.37 12.82
N GLU A 34 -13.92 0.32 12.36
CA GLU A 34 -15.30 -0.12 12.50
C GLU A 34 -15.58 -1.42 11.73
N TYR A 35 -15.06 -1.53 10.51
CA TYR A 35 -15.16 -2.74 9.69
C TYR A 35 -14.53 -3.95 10.38
N ILE A 36 -13.28 -3.83 10.85
CA ILE A 36 -12.59 -4.91 11.56
C ILE A 36 -13.32 -5.23 12.87
N TYR A 37 -13.77 -4.23 13.61
CA TYR A 37 -14.54 -4.46 14.83
C TYR A 37 -15.80 -5.28 14.56
N SER A 38 -16.58 -4.93 13.54
CA SER A 38 -17.79 -5.69 13.17
C SER A 38 -17.52 -7.14 12.76
N LYS A 39 -16.35 -7.40 12.14
CA LYS A 39 -15.95 -8.73 11.68
C LYS A 39 -15.43 -9.61 12.81
N VAL A 40 -14.80 -9.01 13.82
CA VAL A 40 -14.13 -9.72 14.91
C VAL A 40 -15.02 -9.81 16.16
N MET A 41 -16.00 -8.91 16.29
CA MET A 41 -16.98 -8.93 17.37
C MET A 41 -17.88 -10.17 17.26
N GLY A 42 -17.89 -11.00 18.30
CA GLY A 42 -18.68 -12.23 18.35
C GLY A 42 -17.90 -13.51 18.10
N LEU A 43 -16.63 -13.42 17.66
CA LEU A 43 -15.75 -14.59 17.56
C LEU A 43 -15.42 -15.16 18.95
N PRO A 44 -15.27 -16.49 19.08
CA PRO A 44 -14.86 -17.11 20.33
C PRO A 44 -13.39 -16.77 20.66
N ASN A 45 -13.05 -16.80 21.97
CA ASN A 45 -11.73 -16.39 22.46
C ASN A 45 -10.56 -17.17 21.85
N PHE A 46 -10.75 -18.44 21.47
CA PHE A 46 -9.68 -19.24 20.87
C PHE A 46 -9.36 -18.77 19.45
N GLU A 47 -10.38 -18.42 18.64
CA GLU A 47 -10.17 -17.86 17.30
C GLU A 47 -9.53 -16.48 17.35
N LEU A 48 -9.99 -15.63 18.28
CA LEU A 48 -9.37 -14.34 18.55
C LEU A 48 -7.87 -14.47 18.88
N LYS A 49 -7.53 -15.45 19.73
CA LYS A 49 -6.13 -15.71 20.12
C LYS A 49 -5.31 -16.24 18.94
N TYR A 50 -5.87 -17.14 18.14
CA TYR A 50 -5.24 -17.65 16.92
C TYR A 50 -4.98 -16.51 15.92
N ILE A 51 -5.99 -15.68 15.62
CA ILE A 51 -5.85 -14.53 14.71
C ILE A 51 -4.80 -13.56 15.25
N TYR A 52 -4.74 -13.35 16.57
CA TYR A 52 -3.74 -12.51 17.21
C TYR A 52 -2.31 -13.06 17.05
N GLU A 53 -2.10 -14.35 17.30
CA GLU A 53 -0.79 -15.01 17.14
C GLU A 53 -0.31 -14.98 15.69
N VAL A 54 -1.19 -15.28 14.73
CA VAL A 54 -0.90 -15.18 13.29
C VAL A 54 -0.57 -13.73 12.91
N LEU A 55 -1.33 -12.76 13.42
CA LEU A 55 -1.08 -11.34 13.15
C LEU A 55 0.27 -10.88 13.70
N ILE A 56 0.65 -11.31 14.92
CA ILE A 56 1.96 -11.00 15.50
C ILE A 56 3.08 -11.65 14.69
N SER A 57 2.94 -12.92 14.33
CA SER A 57 3.92 -13.61 13.49
C SER A 57 4.13 -12.87 12.17
N ASN A 58 3.05 -12.45 11.52
CA ASN A 58 3.12 -11.68 10.26
C ASN A 58 3.72 -10.28 10.45
N ILE A 59 3.46 -9.59 11.56
CA ILE A 59 4.07 -8.29 11.87
C ILE A 59 5.56 -8.44 12.20
N GLN A 60 5.94 -9.51 12.89
CA GLN A 60 7.32 -9.81 13.27
C GLN A 60 8.15 -10.36 12.11
N SER A 61 7.49 -10.90 11.08
CA SER A 61 8.11 -11.28 9.81
C SER A 61 8.70 -10.05 9.11
N LYS A 62 9.96 -9.73 9.46
CA LYS A 62 10.77 -8.70 8.78
C LYS A 62 11.15 -9.13 7.36
N LEU A 63 11.20 -10.44 7.12
CA LEU A 63 11.68 -11.03 5.86
C LEU A 63 10.81 -10.62 4.67
N LEU A 64 9.48 -10.63 4.81
CA LEU A 64 8.59 -10.32 3.68
C LEU A 64 8.71 -8.84 3.25
N PHE A 65 8.89 -7.93 4.21
CA PHE A 65 9.15 -6.52 3.94
C PHE A 65 10.54 -6.31 3.30
N ILE A 66 11.57 -6.96 3.82
CA ILE A 66 12.94 -6.86 3.29
C ILE A 66 13.01 -7.39 1.86
N PHE A 67 12.49 -8.60 1.60
CA PHE A 67 12.49 -9.18 0.26
C PHE A 67 11.66 -8.36 -0.73
N SER A 68 10.52 -7.81 -0.32
CA SER A 68 9.74 -6.95 -1.22
C SER A 68 10.46 -5.65 -1.56
N THR A 69 11.20 -5.07 -0.61
CA THR A 69 12.00 -3.86 -0.85
C THR A 69 13.19 -4.15 -1.76
N ILE A 70 13.90 -5.26 -1.53
CA ILE A 70 15.03 -5.69 -2.37
C ILE A 70 14.55 -5.99 -3.79
N PHE A 71 13.46 -6.74 -3.94
CA PHE A 71 12.89 -7.09 -5.24
C PHE A 71 12.50 -5.85 -6.04
N TRP A 72 11.85 -4.88 -5.39
CA TRP A 72 11.49 -3.63 -6.04
C TRP A 72 12.71 -2.77 -6.40
N GLY A 73 13.70 -2.70 -5.49
CA GLY A 73 14.96 -2.02 -5.74
C GLY A 73 15.70 -2.61 -6.94
N ALA A 74 15.69 -3.94 -7.09
CA ALA A 74 16.29 -4.63 -8.24
C ALA A 74 15.59 -4.27 -9.56
N ILE A 75 14.25 -4.21 -9.58
CA ILE A 75 13.47 -3.78 -10.76
C ILE A 75 13.79 -2.33 -11.12
N LEU A 76 13.81 -1.43 -10.15
CA LEU A 76 14.13 -0.02 -10.41
C LEU A 76 15.56 0.15 -10.95
N THR A 77 16.51 -0.58 -10.36
CA THR A 77 17.92 -0.51 -10.77
C THR A 77 18.11 -1.08 -12.18
N SER A 78 17.41 -2.16 -12.55
CA SER A 78 17.47 -2.71 -13.90
C SER A 78 16.87 -1.75 -14.93
N MET A 79 15.74 -1.11 -14.62
CA MET A 79 15.16 -0.08 -15.49
C MET A 79 16.10 1.12 -15.68
N ILE A 80 16.70 1.64 -14.60
CA ILE A 80 17.68 2.74 -14.73
C ILE A 80 18.89 2.28 -15.55
N GLY A 81 19.39 1.07 -15.28
CA GLY A 81 20.55 0.50 -15.98
C GLY A 81 20.35 0.39 -17.50
N VAL A 82 19.21 -0.14 -17.94
CA VAL A 82 18.85 -0.25 -19.37
C VAL A 82 18.71 1.14 -20.01
N GLY A 83 18.08 2.09 -19.33
CA GLY A 83 17.94 3.46 -19.85
C GLY A 83 19.28 4.16 -20.03
N VAL A 84 20.18 4.00 -19.06
CA VAL A 84 21.53 4.56 -19.12
C VAL A 84 22.37 3.88 -20.20
N SER A 85 22.28 2.55 -20.36
CA SER A 85 23.05 1.84 -21.39
C SER A 85 22.65 2.27 -22.80
N LEU A 86 21.34 2.38 -23.08
CA LEU A 86 20.84 2.85 -24.37
C LEU A 86 21.24 4.31 -24.63
N SER A 87 21.20 5.16 -23.60
CA SER A 87 21.65 6.55 -23.70
C SER A 87 23.13 6.66 -24.10
N PHE A 88 23.99 5.80 -23.55
CA PHE A 88 25.41 5.76 -23.90
C PHE A 88 25.66 5.25 -25.32
N GLU A 89 24.84 4.35 -25.85
CA GLU A 89 24.99 3.88 -27.23
C GLU A 89 24.64 4.94 -28.26
N ILE A 90 23.62 5.77 -28.00
CA ILE A 90 23.24 6.88 -28.89
C ILE A 90 24.28 8.00 -28.92
N LEU A 91 25.02 8.19 -27.82
CA LEU A 91 26.11 9.16 -27.76
C LEU A 91 27.33 8.76 -28.59
N LYS A 92 27.41 7.53 -29.09
CA LYS A 92 28.53 7.09 -29.94
C LYS A 92 28.38 7.68 -31.35
N PRO A 93 29.50 8.06 -32.01
CA PRO A 93 29.47 8.69 -33.34
C PRO A 93 28.91 7.79 -34.47
N ASN A 94 28.87 6.47 -34.28
CA ASN A 94 28.36 5.50 -35.27
C ASN A 94 27.20 4.67 -34.67
N PHE A 95 26.19 5.30 -34.09
CA PHE A 95 25.02 4.58 -33.57
C PHE A 95 24.17 4.00 -34.71
N SER A 96 23.58 2.82 -34.51
CA SER A 96 22.64 2.25 -35.48
C SER A 96 21.24 2.85 -35.31
N GLU A 97 20.50 2.98 -36.41
CA GLU A 97 19.10 3.45 -36.37
C GLU A 97 18.22 2.57 -35.49
N ASP A 98 18.48 1.26 -35.44
CA ASP A 98 17.76 0.31 -34.59
C ASP A 98 17.93 0.61 -33.08
N ILE A 99 19.11 1.04 -32.65
CA ILE A 99 19.37 1.45 -31.26
C ILE A 99 18.60 2.74 -30.95
N PHE A 100 18.56 3.67 -31.90
CA PHE A 100 17.82 4.92 -31.74
C PHE A 100 16.30 4.69 -31.63
N ILE A 101 15.73 3.80 -32.44
CA ILE A 101 14.32 3.40 -32.35
C ILE A 101 14.05 2.73 -31.00
N SER A 102 14.89 1.76 -30.59
CA SER A 102 14.74 1.04 -29.33
C SER A 102 14.77 1.98 -28.11
N TYR A 103 15.64 2.99 -28.13
CA TYR A 103 15.68 4.01 -27.10
C TYR A 103 14.43 4.86 -27.04
N ASN A 104 13.92 5.30 -28.19
CA ASN A 104 12.74 6.16 -28.23
C ASN A 104 11.48 5.42 -27.74
N GLU A 105 11.35 4.13 -28.10
CA GLU A 105 10.30 3.27 -27.56
C GLU A 105 10.44 3.07 -26.05
N TYR A 106 11.66 2.83 -25.57
CA TYR A 106 11.97 2.69 -24.16
C TYR A 106 11.56 3.95 -23.37
N MET A 107 11.96 5.13 -23.84
CA MET A 107 11.63 6.40 -23.20
C MET A 107 10.14 6.69 -23.22
N ARG A 108 9.43 6.34 -24.29
CA ARG A 108 7.97 6.48 -24.37
C ARG A 108 7.26 5.60 -23.34
N ILE A 109 7.70 4.36 -23.16
CA ILE A 109 7.14 3.44 -22.16
C ILE A 109 7.41 3.95 -20.74
N ILE A 110 8.62 4.44 -20.47
CA ILE A 110 8.97 5.03 -19.17
C ILE A 110 8.15 6.28 -18.89
N GLY A 111 8.03 7.20 -19.84
CA GLY A 111 7.24 8.42 -19.67
C GLY A 111 5.77 8.11 -19.36
N LEU A 112 5.17 7.18 -20.11
CA LEU A 112 3.77 6.80 -19.91
C LEU A 112 3.56 6.04 -18.59
N SER A 113 4.46 5.12 -18.23
CA SER A 113 4.39 4.42 -16.95
C SER A 113 4.59 5.36 -15.76
N SER A 114 5.53 6.31 -15.85
CA SER A 114 5.74 7.36 -14.86
C SER A 114 4.47 8.20 -14.64
N PHE A 115 3.78 8.57 -15.73
CA PHE A 115 2.52 9.28 -15.64
C PHE A 115 1.46 8.48 -14.89
N VAL A 116 1.22 7.24 -15.33
CA VAL A 116 0.19 6.36 -14.76
C VAL A 116 0.46 6.12 -13.28
N ILE A 117 1.72 5.85 -12.91
CA ILE A 117 2.11 5.60 -11.52
C ILE A 117 1.95 6.87 -10.68
N SER A 118 2.29 8.04 -11.21
CA SER A 118 2.12 9.31 -10.49
C SER A 118 0.64 9.62 -10.23
N VAL A 119 -0.23 9.40 -11.23
CA VAL A 119 -1.68 9.60 -11.09
C VAL A 119 -2.29 8.58 -10.11
N LEU A 120 -1.95 7.30 -10.24
CA LEU A 120 -2.42 6.26 -9.32
C LEU A 120 -1.92 6.51 -7.89
N GLY A 121 -0.64 6.83 -7.73
CA GLY A 121 -0.05 7.17 -6.43
C GLY A 121 -0.75 8.35 -5.78
N PHE A 122 -1.07 9.39 -6.55
CA PHE A 122 -1.85 10.53 -6.07
C PHE A 122 -3.26 10.13 -5.61
N ILE A 123 -3.99 9.34 -6.41
CA ILE A 123 -5.34 8.85 -6.04
C ILE A 123 -5.28 8.03 -4.75
N ILE A 124 -4.33 7.09 -4.67
CA ILE A 124 -4.16 6.18 -3.54
C ILE A 124 -3.87 6.96 -2.25
N ILE A 125 -3.00 7.97 -2.30
CA ILE A 125 -2.57 8.70 -1.10
C ILE A 125 -3.60 9.72 -0.66
N THR A 126 -4.26 10.37 -1.62
CA THR A 126 -5.42 11.22 -1.35
C THR A 126 -6.51 10.42 -0.65
N PHE A 127 -6.76 9.19 -1.12
CA PHE A 127 -7.73 8.29 -0.51
C PHE A 127 -7.32 7.84 0.90
N PHE A 128 -6.05 7.49 1.09
CA PHE A 128 -5.57 7.01 2.38
C PHE A 128 -5.37 8.12 3.44
N ARG A 129 -5.39 9.41 3.08
CA ARG A 129 -5.17 10.56 3.99
C ARG A 129 -3.96 10.31 4.92
N VAL A 130 -2.87 9.75 4.40
CA VAL A 130 -1.79 9.13 5.21
C VAL A 130 -1.07 10.11 6.13
N SER A 131 -0.95 11.38 5.71
CA SER A 131 -0.53 12.54 6.51
C SER A 131 -0.40 13.76 5.59
N CYS A 132 -0.38 14.99 6.16
CA CYS A 132 -0.21 16.23 5.39
C CYS A 132 1.17 16.30 4.69
N LEU A 133 2.21 15.67 5.25
CA LEU A 133 3.58 15.71 4.72
C LEU A 133 3.78 14.74 3.54
N GLU A 134 3.30 13.50 3.66
CA GLU A 134 3.41 12.53 2.55
C GLU A 134 2.57 12.93 1.34
N SER A 135 1.38 13.50 1.57
CA SER A 135 0.54 14.02 0.49
C SER A 135 1.16 15.22 -0.24
N LEU A 136 1.89 16.08 0.48
CA LEU A 136 2.61 17.22 -0.11
C LEU A 136 3.76 16.76 -1.02
N ALA A 137 4.48 15.69 -0.65
CA ALA A 137 5.54 15.13 -1.49
C ALA A 137 5.00 14.63 -2.86
N PHE A 138 3.84 13.96 -2.86
CA PHE A 138 3.18 13.55 -4.10
C PHE A 138 2.67 14.72 -4.92
N TYR A 139 2.18 15.77 -4.27
CA TYR A 139 1.77 16.99 -4.94
C TYR A 139 2.93 17.67 -5.67
N ILE A 140 4.10 17.76 -5.01
CA ILE A 140 5.33 18.28 -5.63
C ILE A 140 5.73 17.43 -6.83
N ILE A 141 5.75 16.10 -6.69
CA ILE A 141 6.12 15.19 -7.79
C ILE A 141 5.16 15.32 -8.97
N LEU A 142 3.87 15.45 -8.72
CA LEU A 142 2.87 15.63 -9.77
C LEU A 142 3.02 16.98 -10.48
N ILE A 143 3.33 18.06 -9.76
CA ILE A 143 3.65 19.36 -10.36
C ILE A 143 4.91 19.26 -11.22
N LEU A 144 5.97 18.64 -10.69
CA LEU A 144 7.23 18.43 -11.41
C LEU A 144 6.98 17.61 -12.69
N PHE A 145 6.17 16.56 -12.63
CA PHE A 145 5.76 15.79 -13.80
C PHE A 145 5.09 16.69 -14.86
N VAL A 146 4.10 17.48 -14.46
CA VAL A 146 3.37 18.37 -15.38
C VAL A 146 4.31 19.41 -16.02
N ILE A 147 5.20 20.02 -15.24
CA ILE A 147 6.22 20.94 -15.76
C ILE A 147 7.14 20.22 -16.75
N GLY A 148 7.57 19.00 -16.43
CA GLY A 148 8.39 18.17 -17.31
C GLY A 148 7.71 17.90 -18.65
N VAL A 149 6.41 17.57 -18.66
CA VAL A 149 5.65 17.32 -19.89
C VAL A 149 5.47 18.59 -20.72
N ILE A 150 5.17 19.72 -20.08
CA ILE A 150 5.05 21.01 -20.78
C ILE A 150 6.39 21.40 -21.41
N TYR A 151 7.49 21.18 -20.69
CA TYR A 151 8.83 21.43 -21.20
C TYR A 151 9.16 20.50 -22.38
N TRP A 152 8.81 19.22 -22.27
CA TRP A 152 8.98 18.21 -23.32
C TRP A 152 8.23 18.55 -24.61
N ALA A 153 7.01 19.07 -24.50
CA ALA A 153 6.21 19.47 -25.66
C ALA A 153 6.77 20.70 -26.41
N ASN A 154 7.56 21.54 -25.73
CA ASN A 154 8.01 22.84 -26.23
C ASN A 154 9.50 22.90 -26.61
N ARG A 155 10.28 21.86 -26.32
CA ARG A 155 11.74 21.83 -26.54
C ARG A 155 12.15 20.53 -27.21
N ASP A 156 13.24 20.60 -27.98
CA ASP A 156 13.83 19.42 -28.58
C ASP A 156 14.19 18.38 -27.51
N HIS A 157 13.96 17.12 -27.85
CA HIS A 157 14.29 15.98 -26.99
C HIS A 157 15.76 16.00 -26.61
N THR A 158 16.05 15.95 -25.30
CA THR A 158 17.41 15.87 -24.78
C THR A 158 17.54 14.72 -23.79
N ILE A 159 18.69 14.07 -23.80
CA ILE A 159 19.04 12.98 -22.87
C ILE A 159 18.88 13.41 -21.40
N LEU A 160 19.05 14.70 -21.10
CA LEU A 160 18.86 15.26 -19.76
C LEU A 160 17.38 15.24 -19.32
N MET A 161 16.45 15.49 -20.24
CA MET A 161 15.00 15.35 -19.98
C MET A 161 14.61 13.90 -19.75
N ASP A 162 15.26 12.98 -20.46
CA ASP A 162 15.02 11.56 -20.34
C ASP A 162 15.48 11.02 -18.97
N LEU A 163 16.67 11.44 -18.51
CA LEU A 163 17.13 11.17 -17.14
C LEU A 163 16.20 11.78 -16.07
N TYR A 164 15.69 12.99 -16.31
CA TYR A 164 14.74 13.63 -15.40
C TYR A 164 13.48 12.79 -15.21
N PHE A 165 12.86 12.31 -16.30
CA PHE A 165 11.66 11.47 -16.22
C PHE A 165 11.93 10.10 -15.58
N ILE A 166 13.09 9.49 -15.85
CA ILE A 166 13.50 8.22 -15.21
C ILE A 166 13.61 8.39 -13.70
N VAL A 167 14.29 9.46 -13.24
CA VAL A 167 14.45 9.75 -11.81
C VAL A 167 13.09 10.05 -11.17
N LEU A 168 12.24 10.82 -11.84
CA LEU A 168 10.91 11.15 -11.33
C LEU A 168 10.02 9.90 -11.22
N CYS A 169 10.12 8.98 -12.19
CA CYS A 169 9.46 7.67 -12.14
C CYS A 169 9.95 6.83 -10.95
N ALA A 170 11.26 6.76 -10.73
CA ALA A 170 11.83 6.04 -9.59
C ALA A 170 11.41 6.64 -8.24
N LEU A 171 11.34 7.96 -8.11
CA LEU A 171 10.89 8.63 -6.89
C LEU A 171 9.40 8.37 -6.63
N SER A 172 8.54 8.52 -7.65
CA SER A 172 7.10 8.32 -7.53
C SER A 172 6.73 6.88 -7.13
N THR A 173 7.34 5.89 -7.77
CA THR A 173 7.17 4.46 -7.44
C THR A 173 7.60 4.14 -6.01
N THR A 174 8.78 4.63 -5.61
CA THR A 174 9.34 4.35 -4.28
C THR A 174 8.48 4.94 -3.18
N LEU A 175 8.02 6.19 -3.35
CA LEU A 175 7.12 6.82 -2.40
C LEU A 175 5.76 6.10 -2.35
N MET A 176 5.24 5.63 -3.48
CA MET A 176 3.93 4.99 -3.54
C MET A 176 3.96 3.69 -2.73
N LEU A 177 5.01 2.89 -2.92
CA LEU A 177 5.22 1.67 -2.15
C LEU A 177 5.44 1.96 -0.67
N SER A 178 6.25 2.96 -0.33
CA SER A 178 6.45 3.38 1.06
C SER A 178 5.12 3.70 1.75
N SER A 179 4.26 4.49 1.11
CA SER A 179 2.93 4.81 1.65
C SER A 179 2.01 3.59 1.74
N ILE A 180 2.05 2.66 0.78
CA ILE A 180 1.30 1.39 0.83
C ILE A 180 1.77 0.55 2.02
N PHE A 181 3.08 0.36 2.20
CA PHE A 181 3.63 -0.40 3.32
C PHE A 181 3.29 0.24 4.66
N ASN A 182 3.39 1.56 4.77
CA ASN A 182 2.99 2.30 5.96
C ASN A 182 1.49 2.11 6.26
N CYS A 183 0.64 2.10 5.23
CA CYS A 183 -0.79 1.83 5.36
C CYS A 183 -1.06 0.41 5.87
N ILE A 184 -0.46 -0.61 5.25
CA ILE A 184 -0.58 -2.02 5.67
C ILE A 184 -0.15 -2.17 7.14
N LYS A 185 0.98 -1.58 7.53
CA LYS A 185 1.49 -1.61 8.90
C LYS A 185 0.51 -0.98 9.89
N LYS A 186 -0.02 0.21 9.58
CA LYS A 186 -1.03 0.89 10.41
C LYS A 186 -2.31 0.04 10.54
N CYS A 187 -2.79 -0.57 9.44
CA CYS A 187 -3.94 -1.47 9.44
C CYS A 187 -3.72 -2.71 10.32
N ALA A 188 -2.52 -3.31 10.27
CA ALA A 188 -2.16 -4.43 11.13
C ALA A 188 -2.15 -4.03 12.61
N ILE A 189 -1.60 -2.87 12.94
CA ILE A 189 -1.59 -2.33 14.32
C ILE A 189 -3.02 -2.07 14.82
N ILE A 190 -3.88 -1.44 14.02
CA ILE A 190 -5.29 -1.20 14.39
C ILE A 190 -6.00 -2.53 14.69
N LYS A 191 -5.82 -3.53 13.82
CA LYS A 191 -6.40 -4.86 14.02
C LYS A 191 -5.89 -5.52 15.31
N LYS A 192 -4.59 -5.39 15.61
CA LYS A 192 -3.99 -5.88 16.86
C LYS A 192 -4.65 -5.24 18.09
N ILE A 193 -4.74 -3.92 18.13
CA ILE A 193 -5.32 -3.16 19.26
C ILE A 193 -6.78 -3.56 19.51
N ILE A 194 -7.57 -3.74 18.45
CA ILE A 194 -8.98 -4.16 18.58
C ILE A 194 -9.07 -5.55 19.23
N ILE A 195 -8.27 -6.51 18.78
CA ILE A 195 -8.28 -7.89 19.29
C ILE A 195 -7.82 -7.92 20.75
N GLU A 196 -6.76 -7.19 21.11
CA GLU A 196 -6.30 -7.05 22.50
C GLU A 196 -7.40 -6.45 23.38
N GLY A 197 -8.09 -5.41 22.91
CA GLY A 197 -9.21 -4.80 23.61
C GLY A 197 -10.37 -5.77 23.85
N LEU A 198 -10.74 -6.58 22.85
CA LEU A 198 -11.79 -7.59 22.96
C LEU A 198 -11.41 -8.73 23.91
N LEU A 199 -10.18 -9.24 23.81
CA LEU A 199 -9.65 -10.27 24.72
C LEU A 199 -9.62 -9.77 26.17
N ALA A 200 -9.20 -8.52 26.40
CA ALA A 200 -9.21 -7.90 27.72
C ALA A 200 -10.64 -7.69 28.25
N GLN A 201 -11.58 -7.28 27.41
CA GLN A 201 -12.99 -7.13 27.78
C GLN A 201 -13.62 -8.48 28.14
N ASN A 202 -13.37 -9.52 27.35
CA ASN A 202 -13.85 -10.86 27.63
C ASN A 202 -13.26 -11.39 28.95
N ARG A 203 -11.95 -11.21 29.18
CA ARG A 203 -11.30 -11.55 30.46
C ARG A 203 -11.95 -10.83 31.65
N LYS A 204 -12.31 -9.54 31.51
CA LYS A 204 -13.06 -8.78 32.52
C LYS A 204 -14.48 -9.29 32.75
N ARG A 205 -15.20 -9.72 31.70
CA ARG A 205 -16.54 -10.34 31.84
C ARG A 205 -16.50 -11.63 32.66
N TYR A 206 -15.46 -12.45 32.53
CA TYR A 206 -15.28 -13.66 33.33
C TYR A 206 -14.84 -13.38 34.77
N THR A 207 -14.17 -12.25 35.05
CA THR A 207 -13.83 -11.86 36.44
C THR A 207 -15.00 -11.24 37.22
N VAL A 208 -16.04 -10.73 36.54
CA VAL A 208 -17.15 -10.00 37.19
C VAL A 208 -18.31 -10.92 37.63
N ARG A 209 -18.25 -12.24 37.41
CA ARG A 209 -19.24 -13.16 37.96
C ARG A 209 -18.62 -14.43 38.54
N LEU A 210 -18.28 -14.36 39.83
CA LEU A 210 -18.65 -15.41 40.77
C LEU A 210 -19.21 -14.74 42.04
N PRO A 211 -20.52 -14.86 42.33
CA PRO A 211 -21.04 -14.46 43.64
C PRO A 211 -20.35 -15.30 44.72
N LYS A 212 -20.00 -14.66 45.85
CA LYS A 212 -19.29 -15.25 47.01
C LYS A 212 -19.95 -16.52 47.61
N LYS A 213 -21.16 -16.88 47.16
CA LYS A 213 -21.95 -18.01 47.67
C LYS A 213 -21.44 -19.41 47.28
N TYR A 214 -20.46 -19.54 46.39
CA TYR A 214 -19.92 -20.86 45.97
C TYR A 214 -18.48 -21.12 46.41
N ARG A 215 -17.94 -20.36 47.38
CA ARG A 215 -16.54 -20.49 47.82
C ARG A 215 -16.32 -21.43 49.02
N VAL A 216 -17.28 -22.30 49.33
CA VAL A 216 -17.21 -23.36 50.36
C VAL A 216 -17.99 -24.54 49.77
N LEU A 217 -17.45 -25.74 49.54
CA LEU A 217 -16.84 -26.67 50.49
C LEU A 217 -15.77 -27.52 49.77
N LYS A 218 -14.53 -27.50 50.27
CA LYS A 218 -13.68 -28.69 50.27
C LYS A 218 -13.83 -29.30 51.66
N LEU A 219 -14.53 -30.44 51.73
CA LEU A 219 -14.31 -31.46 52.75
C LEU A 219 -13.11 -32.30 52.31
#